data_AF-A0A976KRB0-F1
#
_entry.id   AF-A0A976KRB0-F1
#
_cell.length_a   1.000
_cell.length_b   1.000
_cell.length_c   1.000
_cell.angle_alpha   90.00
_cell.angle_beta   90.00
_cell.angle_gamma   90.00
#
_symmetry.space_group_name_H-M   'P 1'
#
loop_
_entity.id
_entity.type
_entity.pdbx_description
1 polymer ?
#
loop_
_entity_poly.entity_id
_entity_poly.type
_entity_poly.pdbx_seq_one_letter_code
_entity_poly.pdbx_strand_id
1 'polypeptide(L)'
;MTRLAVPTTLLLIGALSLESGCRGQIGSPESPNVDASDEESLVGVGAGYEEDEEDDDESFEDRFGKLPELPPDGTVKEVCRGKGKRRKCKVKDSKPDVSAAKGVRTLMKGFRWDMDSKTVLDQLTVRIDDEYDQRMKDTTDPDEQDAAREWRRNQVEELAKNHIQFESAANHRWGVSIIQYDYADDENEAMIWVNENATLKKFYFFRDDELWKIVYAYSQDAFPGKTHAQVVEEKFKKWFGVMPDEKERKDPEGKLPPLKYLEWKAFDGERVRTFDMTQVHGSHLLVLVNGKAEDRIGQRLPNAKKDESFNTDVQDVLGGTDVCYDADGNMVENRAACDN
;
A
#
# COMPACT_ATOMS: atom_id res chain seq x y z
N MET A 1 -1.53 19.44 -67.88
CA MET A 1 -2.27 18.30 -67.29
C MET A 1 -2.79 18.76 -65.93
N THR A 2 -3.73 19.71 -65.88
CA THR A 2 -5.20 19.63 -65.99
C THR A 2 -5.90 18.97 -64.78
N ARG A 3 -6.74 19.80 -64.11
CA ARG A 3 -7.98 19.51 -63.33
C ARG A 3 -7.82 19.19 -61.83
N LEU A 4 -8.31 20.06 -60.92
CA LEU A 4 -9.72 20.24 -60.41
C LEU A 4 -10.10 19.09 -59.45
N ALA A 5 -10.87 19.19 -58.36
CA ALA A 5 -11.55 20.26 -57.61
C ALA A 5 -12.12 19.60 -56.32
N VAL A 6 -12.44 20.42 -55.31
CA VAL A 6 -13.21 20.09 -54.08
C VAL A 6 -14.72 19.98 -54.42
N PRO A 7 -15.56 19.13 -53.76
CA PRO A 7 -16.46 19.57 -52.66
C PRO A 7 -16.76 18.49 -51.58
N THR A 8 -16.89 18.83 -50.30
CA THR A 8 -18.11 19.26 -49.57
C THR A 8 -19.28 18.26 -49.63
N THR A 9 -19.64 17.65 -48.50
CA THR A 9 -21.05 17.29 -48.19
C THR A 9 -21.29 17.40 -46.68
N LEU A 10 -22.36 18.12 -46.37
CA LEU A 10 -22.90 18.50 -45.07
C LEU A 10 -24.35 17.94 -45.04
N LEU A 11 -24.77 17.26 -43.98
CA LEU A 11 -26.18 16.91 -43.72
C LEU A 11 -26.27 16.55 -42.22
N LEU A 12 -26.69 17.43 -41.29
CA LEU A 12 -28.00 18.01 -40.93
C LEU A 12 -29.11 17.04 -40.46
N ILE A 13 -29.52 17.29 -39.20
CA ILE A 13 -30.85 17.21 -38.57
C ILE A 13 -31.31 15.86 -37.99
N GLY A 14 -31.67 15.93 -36.70
CA GLY A 14 -32.53 14.94 -36.04
C GLY A 14 -32.77 15.24 -34.55
N ALA A 15 -33.36 16.39 -34.24
CA ALA A 15 -33.90 16.66 -32.90
C ALA A 15 -35.20 15.86 -32.69
N LEU A 16 -35.30 15.15 -31.58
CA LEU A 16 -36.55 14.59 -31.06
C LEU A 16 -36.59 14.84 -29.55
N SER A 17 -37.29 15.92 -29.21
CA SER A 17 -37.83 16.15 -27.86
C SER A 17 -39.06 15.26 -27.68
N LEU A 18 -39.12 14.53 -26.58
CA LEU A 18 -40.36 13.98 -26.04
C LEU A 18 -40.38 14.29 -24.53
N GLU A 19 -41.19 15.29 -24.20
CA GLU A 19 -41.66 15.56 -22.85
C GLU A 19 -42.64 14.45 -22.44
N SER A 20 -42.44 13.88 -21.25
CA SER A 20 -43.55 13.44 -20.42
C SER A 20 -43.10 13.47 -18.97
N GLY A 21 -43.81 14.26 -18.18
CA GLY A 21 -43.54 14.44 -16.75
C GLY A 21 -44.05 13.27 -15.92
N CYS A 22 -43.41 13.06 -14.77
CA CYS A 22 -44.02 12.45 -13.60
C CYS A 22 -43.59 13.22 -12.35
N ARG A 23 -44.61 13.55 -11.56
CA ARG A 23 -44.58 14.40 -10.37
C ARG A 23 -44.56 13.49 -9.15
N GLY A 24 -43.51 13.61 -8.33
CA GLY A 24 -43.54 13.40 -6.88
C GLY A 24 -43.35 11.97 -6.37
N GLN A 25 -42.22 11.73 -5.69
CA GLN A 25 -42.23 11.32 -4.28
C GLN A 25 -40.87 11.63 -3.65
N ILE A 26 -40.90 12.42 -2.58
CA ILE A 26 -39.74 12.70 -1.73
C ILE A 26 -39.57 11.45 -0.86
N GLY A 27 -38.62 10.59 -1.26
CA GLY A 27 -38.06 9.55 -0.41
C GLY A 27 -36.73 10.05 0.15
N SER A 28 -36.58 9.98 1.46
CA SER A 28 -35.30 10.20 2.16
C SER A 28 -34.17 9.41 1.49
N PRO A 29 -32.97 9.98 1.30
CA PRO A 29 -31.82 9.13 1.03
C PRO A 29 -31.55 8.33 2.29
N GLU A 30 -31.80 7.02 2.21
CA GLU A 30 -31.17 6.05 3.09
C GLU A 30 -29.67 6.33 3.14
N SER A 31 -29.17 6.46 4.36
CA SER A 31 -27.75 6.54 4.66
C SER A 31 -27.02 5.39 3.97
N PRO A 32 -25.82 5.60 3.42
CA PRO A 32 -25.00 4.48 2.97
C PRO A 32 -24.64 3.66 4.21
N ASN A 33 -25.32 2.53 4.40
CA ASN A 33 -24.76 1.44 5.18
C ASN A 33 -23.46 1.06 4.49
N VAL A 34 -22.36 1.16 5.25
CA VAL A 34 -21.06 0.67 4.83
C VAL A 34 -21.21 -0.85 4.81
N ASP A 35 -21.45 -1.40 3.62
CA ASP A 35 -21.53 -2.84 3.41
C ASP A 35 -20.16 -3.46 3.73
N ALA A 36 -20.18 -4.42 4.65
CA ALA A 36 -19.06 -5.29 5.06
C ALA A 36 -18.61 -6.25 3.93
N SER A 37 -19.06 -6.04 2.70
CA SER A 37 -18.68 -6.83 1.52
C SER A 37 -17.52 -6.20 0.72
N ASP A 38 -17.06 -5.00 1.08
CA ASP A 38 -15.88 -4.35 0.48
C ASP A 38 -14.55 -4.75 1.20
N GLU A 39 -14.63 -5.64 2.18
CA GLU A 39 -13.51 -6.14 3.00
C GLU A 39 -12.58 -7.07 2.21
N GLU A 40 -13.10 -7.79 1.21
CA GLU A 40 -12.33 -8.70 0.35
C GLU A 40 -11.49 -7.97 -0.70
N SER A 41 -11.76 -6.68 -0.96
CA SER A 41 -10.92 -5.86 -1.84
C SER A 41 -9.70 -5.26 -1.11
N LEU A 42 -9.59 -5.46 0.21
CA LEU A 42 -8.64 -4.74 1.07
C LEU A 42 -7.43 -5.60 1.49
N VAL A 43 -7.60 -6.91 1.53
CA VAL A 43 -6.54 -7.90 1.77
C VAL A 43 -6.95 -9.12 0.95
N GLY A 44 -6.05 -9.64 0.09
CA GLY A 44 -6.31 -10.91 -0.58
C GLY A 44 -6.67 -11.96 0.48
N VAL A 45 -7.76 -12.69 0.20
CA VAL A 45 -8.28 -13.87 0.92
C VAL A 45 -7.66 -14.11 2.30
N GLY A 46 -8.31 -13.62 3.36
CA GLY A 46 -7.97 -13.95 4.73
C GLY A 46 -9.15 -14.59 5.42
N ALA A 47 -9.14 -15.93 5.51
CA ALA A 47 -10.00 -16.68 6.40
C ALA A 47 -9.86 -16.14 7.83
N GLY A 48 -10.94 -16.23 8.61
CA GLY A 48 -10.95 -15.80 10.00
C GLY A 48 -9.88 -16.55 10.79
N TYR A 49 -9.15 -15.81 11.62
CA TYR A 49 -8.43 -16.37 12.76
C TYR A 49 -9.46 -17.11 13.62
N GLU A 50 -9.51 -18.43 13.52
CA GLU A 50 -10.02 -19.24 14.62
C GLU A 50 -8.84 -19.37 15.59
N GLU A 51 -9.03 -18.89 16.83
CA GLU A 51 -8.08 -19.10 17.92
C GLU A 51 -8.05 -20.59 18.22
N ASP A 52 -7.13 -21.32 17.59
CA ASP A 52 -6.79 -22.66 18.03
C ASP A 52 -6.09 -22.53 19.38
N GLU A 53 -6.80 -22.99 20.43
CA GLU A 53 -6.29 -23.15 21.79
C GLU A 53 -5.19 -24.23 21.79
N GLU A 54 -3.95 -23.85 21.45
CA GLU A 54 -2.77 -24.67 21.77
C GLU A 54 -2.16 -24.20 23.10
N ASP A 55 -2.18 -25.12 24.07
CA ASP A 55 -1.61 -24.99 25.40
C ASP A 55 -0.08 -24.72 25.35
N ASP A 56 0.35 -23.72 26.14
CA ASP A 56 1.74 -23.33 26.51
C ASP A 56 2.44 -22.15 25.79
N ASP A 57 1.73 -21.34 24.96
CA ASP A 57 2.27 -20.07 24.44
C ASP A 57 1.45 -18.86 24.94
N GLU A 58 2.13 -17.82 25.43
CA GLU A 58 1.48 -16.53 25.77
C GLU A 58 0.65 -16.05 24.58
N SER A 59 -0.64 -15.76 24.79
CA SER A 59 -1.52 -15.37 23.70
C SER A 59 -0.95 -14.14 22.99
N PHE A 60 -1.24 -13.98 21.72
CA PHE A 60 -0.79 -12.82 20.94
C PHE A 60 -1.13 -11.48 21.63
N GLU A 61 -2.26 -11.44 22.35
CA GLU A 61 -2.68 -10.30 23.16
C GLU A 61 -1.90 -10.16 24.48
N ASP A 62 -1.37 -11.24 25.04
CA ASP A 62 -0.49 -11.18 26.21
C ASP A 62 0.89 -10.60 25.82
N ARG A 63 1.42 -11.00 24.66
CA ARG A 63 2.72 -10.54 24.16
C ARG A 63 2.72 -9.07 23.72
N PHE A 64 1.68 -8.62 23.02
CA PHE A 64 1.62 -7.28 22.41
C PHE A 64 0.56 -6.35 23.00
N GLY A 65 -0.20 -6.83 23.98
CA GLY A 65 -1.31 -6.11 24.57
C GLY A 65 -2.57 -6.08 23.68
N LYS A 66 -3.72 -5.91 24.33
CA LYS A 66 -4.98 -5.66 23.64
C LYS A 66 -4.94 -4.31 22.91
N LEU A 67 -5.44 -4.29 21.68
CA LEU A 67 -5.64 -3.01 20.98
C LEU A 67 -6.63 -2.14 21.76
N PRO A 68 -6.32 -0.85 21.96
CA PRO A 68 -7.28 0.07 22.56
C PRO A 68 -8.59 0.03 21.77
N GLU A 69 -9.75 -0.08 22.41
CA GLU A 69 -11.01 -0.02 21.68
C GLU A 69 -11.18 1.35 21.02
N LEU A 70 -11.57 1.36 19.74
CA LEU A 70 -11.83 2.63 19.07
C LEU A 70 -13.16 3.22 19.59
N PRO A 71 -13.22 4.54 19.81
CA PRO A 71 -14.48 5.20 20.13
C PRO A 71 -15.48 5.04 18.97
N PRO A 72 -16.79 5.22 19.23
CA PRO A 72 -17.81 5.06 18.19
C PRO A 72 -17.61 6.06 17.06
N ASP A 73 -18.00 5.65 15.86
CA ASP A 73 -17.80 6.42 14.62
C ASP A 73 -18.36 7.84 14.70
N GLY A 74 -17.72 8.72 13.94
CA GLY A 74 -18.23 10.05 13.68
C GLY A 74 -19.44 10.00 12.75
N THR A 75 -20.35 10.97 12.89
CA THR A 75 -21.36 11.21 11.85
C THR A 75 -20.72 11.95 10.69
N VAL A 76 -20.71 11.35 9.51
CA VAL A 76 -20.32 12.01 8.27
C VAL A 76 -21.47 12.92 7.83
N LYS A 77 -21.24 14.24 7.82
CA LYS A 77 -22.25 15.24 7.41
C LYS A 77 -21.73 16.11 6.28
N GLU A 78 -22.56 16.31 5.26
CA GLU A 78 -22.27 17.28 4.21
C GLU A 78 -22.53 18.70 4.75
N VAL A 79 -21.47 19.45 5.01
CA VAL A 79 -21.58 20.84 5.46
C VAL A 79 -21.44 21.76 4.26
N CYS A 80 -22.54 22.39 3.89
CA CYS A 80 -22.58 23.31 2.78
C CYS A 80 -22.52 24.77 3.24
N ARG A 81 -21.54 25.52 2.72
CA ARG A 81 -21.42 26.97 2.93
C ARG A 81 -21.83 27.72 1.66
N GLY A 82 -22.68 28.74 1.83
CA GLY A 82 -23.17 29.61 0.75
C GLY A 82 -24.67 29.43 0.45
N LYS A 83 -25.24 30.37 -0.30
CA LYS A 83 -26.65 30.35 -0.76
C LYS A 83 -26.71 30.17 -2.28
N GLY A 84 -27.71 29.43 -2.77
CA GLY A 84 -27.97 29.24 -4.21
C GLY A 84 -26.87 28.48 -4.95
N LYS A 85 -26.65 28.80 -6.23
CA LYS A 85 -25.70 28.12 -7.13
C LYS A 85 -24.22 28.25 -6.72
N ARG A 86 -23.88 29.05 -5.70
CA ARG A 86 -22.52 29.18 -5.14
C ARG A 86 -22.31 28.34 -3.86
N ARG A 87 -23.26 27.47 -3.52
CA ARG A 87 -23.17 26.56 -2.37
C ARG A 87 -22.00 25.59 -2.59
N LYS A 88 -20.95 25.73 -1.79
CA LYS A 88 -19.83 24.77 -1.74
C LYS A 88 -20.10 23.80 -0.61
N CYS A 89 -20.29 22.53 -0.95
CA CYS A 89 -20.45 21.47 0.02
C CYS A 89 -19.11 20.77 0.25
N LYS A 90 -18.77 20.57 1.52
CA LYS A 90 -17.66 19.71 1.93
C LYS A 90 -18.21 18.64 2.85
N VAL A 91 -17.87 17.39 2.57
CA VAL A 91 -18.11 16.29 3.51
C VAL A 91 -17.22 16.52 4.72
N LYS A 92 -17.81 16.63 5.90
CA LYS A 92 -17.11 16.79 7.16
C LYS A 92 -17.42 15.59 8.05
N ASP A 93 -16.38 14.88 8.45
CA ASP A 93 -16.44 13.87 9.50
C ASP A 93 -16.26 14.57 10.84
N SER A 94 -17.07 14.19 11.83
CA SER A 94 -16.90 14.66 13.20
C SER A 94 -15.72 14.01 13.92
N LYS A 95 -15.25 12.84 13.47
CA LYS A 95 -14.14 12.07 14.06
C LYS A 95 -13.25 11.41 12.99
N PRO A 96 -12.54 12.21 12.17
CA PRO A 96 -11.71 11.69 11.07
C PRO A 96 -10.53 10.83 11.55
N ASP A 97 -10.06 11.05 12.77
CA ASP A 97 -9.01 10.29 13.45
C ASP A 97 -9.42 8.83 13.75
N VAL A 98 -10.68 8.62 14.08
CA VAL A 98 -11.25 7.29 14.34
C VAL A 98 -11.43 6.51 13.04
N SER A 99 -11.97 7.17 12.02
CA SER A 99 -12.11 6.60 10.67
C SER A 99 -10.75 6.17 10.09
N ALA A 100 -9.73 7.00 10.26
CA ALA A 100 -8.36 6.65 9.86
C ALA A 100 -7.81 5.46 10.65
N ALA A 101 -8.00 5.41 11.97
CA ALA A 101 -7.55 4.30 12.82
C ALA A 101 -8.22 2.97 12.44
N LYS A 102 -9.50 2.98 12.06
CA LYS A 102 -10.17 1.79 11.53
C LYS A 102 -9.47 1.27 10.27
N GLY A 103 -9.22 2.15 9.30
CA GLY A 103 -8.51 1.79 8.08
C GLY A 103 -7.11 1.22 8.34
N VAL A 104 -6.36 1.82 9.27
CA VAL A 104 -5.04 1.31 9.68
C VAL A 104 -5.15 -0.11 10.24
N ARG A 105 -6.07 -0.34 11.18
CA ARG A 105 -6.26 -1.66 11.82
C ARG A 105 -6.69 -2.73 10.83
N THR A 106 -7.53 -2.39 9.86
CA THR A 106 -7.93 -3.35 8.82
C THR A 106 -6.75 -3.73 7.93
N LEU A 107 -5.90 -2.77 7.53
CA LEU A 107 -4.72 -3.05 6.70
C LEU A 107 -3.63 -3.81 7.45
N MET A 108 -3.49 -3.55 8.75
CA MET A 108 -2.52 -4.20 9.62
C MET A 108 -3.01 -5.54 10.17
N LYS A 109 -4.21 -6.02 9.85
CA LYS A 109 -4.84 -7.22 10.45
C LYS A 109 -3.83 -8.37 10.68
N GLY A 110 -3.58 -8.75 11.93
CA GLY A 110 -2.59 -9.77 12.31
C GLY A 110 -1.19 -9.24 12.66
N PHE A 111 -0.92 -7.95 12.47
CA PHE A 111 0.31 -7.29 12.89
C PHE A 111 0.05 -6.24 13.97
N ARG A 112 1.12 -5.93 14.70
CA ARG A 112 1.18 -4.87 15.70
C ARG A 112 2.46 -4.08 15.49
N TRP A 113 2.41 -2.81 15.86
CA TRP A 113 3.65 -2.05 15.99
C TRP A 113 4.54 -2.69 17.07
N ASP A 114 5.83 -2.46 16.95
CA ASP A 114 6.83 -2.95 17.89
C ASP A 114 7.00 -4.49 17.88
N MET A 115 6.40 -5.19 16.91
CA MET A 115 6.74 -6.58 16.61
C MET A 115 8.17 -6.70 16.08
N ASP A 116 8.87 -7.74 16.52
CA ASP A 116 10.16 -8.10 15.99
C ASP A 116 10.09 -8.75 14.61
N SER A 117 11.21 -8.69 13.88
CA SER A 117 11.31 -9.24 12.53
C SER A 117 10.95 -10.71 12.45
N LYS A 118 11.31 -11.51 13.47
CA LYS A 118 10.97 -12.93 13.53
C LYS A 118 9.46 -13.12 13.72
N THR A 119 8.83 -12.43 14.66
CA THR A 119 7.38 -12.50 14.86
C THR A 119 6.62 -12.08 13.59
N VAL A 120 7.10 -11.08 12.85
CA VAL A 120 6.50 -10.71 11.56
C VAL A 120 6.69 -11.81 10.50
N LEU A 121 7.85 -12.46 10.43
CA LEU A 121 8.08 -13.61 9.52
C LEU A 121 7.17 -14.79 9.86
N ASP A 122 7.04 -15.12 11.14
CA ASP A 122 6.17 -16.20 11.61
C ASP A 122 4.71 -15.90 11.22
N GLN A 123 4.25 -14.67 11.44
CA GLN A 123 2.90 -14.24 11.06
C GLN A 123 2.66 -14.24 9.53
N LEU A 124 3.66 -13.90 8.73
CA LEU A 124 3.58 -14.00 7.28
C LEU A 124 3.55 -15.47 6.82
N THR A 125 4.26 -16.35 7.52
CA THR A 125 4.25 -17.80 7.27
C THR A 125 2.88 -18.39 7.54
N VAL A 126 2.23 -18.03 8.66
CA VAL A 126 0.87 -18.45 8.99
C VAL A 126 -0.10 -18.12 7.84
N ARG A 127 0.00 -16.92 7.25
CA ARG A 127 -0.85 -16.56 6.10
C ARG A 127 -0.59 -17.40 4.85
N ILE A 128 0.67 -17.75 4.58
CA ILE A 128 1.02 -18.66 3.47
C ILE A 128 0.39 -20.03 3.72
N ASP A 129 0.38 -20.48 4.97
CA ASP A 129 -0.22 -21.75 5.39
C ASP A 129 -1.74 -21.74 5.26
N ASP A 130 -2.41 -20.65 5.64
CA ASP A 130 -3.85 -20.47 5.44
C ASP A 130 -4.24 -20.56 3.94
N GLU A 131 -3.46 -19.90 3.07
CA GLU A 131 -3.70 -19.95 1.62
C GLU A 131 -3.40 -21.34 1.05
N TYR A 132 -2.36 -22.01 1.55
CA TYR A 132 -2.06 -23.39 1.18
C TYR A 132 -3.21 -24.32 1.58
N ASP A 133 -3.72 -24.22 2.80
CA ASP A 133 -4.83 -25.04 3.29
C ASP A 133 -6.10 -24.80 2.48
N GLN A 134 -6.37 -23.54 2.09
CA GLN A 134 -7.46 -23.21 1.19
C GLN A 134 -7.28 -23.87 -0.19
N ARG A 135 -6.08 -23.77 -0.78
CA ARG A 135 -5.75 -24.43 -2.07
C ARG A 135 -5.90 -25.95 -1.98
N MET A 136 -5.50 -26.55 -0.86
CA MET A 136 -5.64 -27.99 -0.61
C MET A 136 -7.10 -28.43 -0.43
N LYS A 137 -7.96 -27.56 0.13
CA LYS A 137 -9.42 -27.80 0.24
C LYS A 137 -10.13 -27.65 -1.10
N ASP A 138 -9.67 -26.74 -1.95
CA ASP A 138 -10.29 -26.41 -3.23
C ASP A 138 -10.02 -27.43 -4.34
N THR A 139 -9.01 -28.29 -4.17
CA THR A 139 -8.67 -29.32 -5.17
C THR A 139 -8.50 -30.73 -4.60
N THR A 140 -8.99 -31.71 -5.35
CA THR A 140 -8.80 -33.14 -5.10
C THR A 140 -7.83 -33.79 -6.09
N ASP A 141 -7.31 -33.03 -7.05
CA ASP A 141 -6.38 -33.54 -8.06
C ASP A 141 -4.97 -33.73 -7.44
N PRO A 142 -4.38 -34.94 -7.50
CA PRO A 142 -3.03 -35.17 -6.99
C PRO A 142 -1.96 -34.22 -7.55
N ASP A 143 -2.06 -33.83 -8.82
CA ASP A 143 -1.06 -32.98 -9.47
C ASP A 143 -1.17 -31.53 -8.95
N GLU A 144 -2.39 -31.01 -8.77
CA GLU A 144 -2.62 -29.68 -8.20
C GLU A 144 -2.24 -29.61 -6.72
N GLN A 145 -2.46 -30.69 -5.96
CA GLN A 145 -2.00 -30.78 -4.58
C GLN A 145 -0.47 -30.79 -4.47
N ASP A 146 0.22 -31.45 -5.40
CA ASP A 146 1.69 -31.42 -5.43
C ASP A 146 2.21 -30.02 -5.77
N ALA A 147 1.60 -29.36 -6.76
CA ALA A 147 1.89 -27.97 -7.08
C ALA A 147 1.64 -27.02 -5.89
N ALA A 148 0.59 -27.24 -5.10
CA ALA A 148 0.33 -26.47 -3.88
C ALA A 148 1.42 -26.67 -2.81
N ARG A 149 1.93 -27.89 -2.64
CA ARG A 149 3.04 -28.19 -1.70
C ARG A 149 4.34 -27.51 -2.14
N GLU A 150 4.64 -27.56 -3.44
CA GLU A 150 5.80 -26.86 -4.00
C GLU A 150 5.66 -25.34 -3.86
N TRP A 151 4.48 -24.79 -4.17
CA TRP A 151 4.18 -23.38 -4.00
C TRP A 151 4.42 -22.94 -2.56
N ARG A 152 3.87 -23.65 -1.56
CA ARG A 152 4.06 -23.35 -0.14
C ARG A 152 5.54 -23.31 0.23
N ARG A 153 6.30 -24.35 -0.13
CA ARG A 153 7.73 -24.43 0.15
C ARG A 153 8.48 -23.24 -0.46
N ASN A 154 8.20 -22.92 -1.72
CA ASN A 154 8.83 -21.80 -2.41
C ASN A 154 8.50 -20.46 -1.75
N GLN A 155 7.25 -20.24 -1.33
CA GLN A 155 6.85 -18.99 -0.65
C GLN A 155 7.53 -18.84 0.72
N VAL A 156 7.63 -19.91 1.51
CA VAL A 156 8.33 -19.88 2.81
C VAL A 156 9.83 -19.64 2.62
N GLU A 157 10.46 -20.28 1.62
CA GLU A 157 11.86 -20.06 1.29
C GLU A 157 12.14 -18.64 0.77
N GLU A 158 11.27 -18.09 -0.08
CA GLU A 158 11.35 -16.71 -0.56
C GLU A 158 11.19 -15.71 0.58
N LEU A 159 10.24 -15.94 1.49
CA LEU A 159 9.99 -15.07 2.64
C LEU A 159 11.24 -14.93 3.52
N ALA A 160 11.95 -16.04 3.81
CA ALA A 160 13.19 -16.01 4.58
C ALA A 160 14.31 -15.24 3.87
N LYS A 161 14.42 -15.35 2.53
CA LYS A 161 15.40 -14.60 1.71
C LYS A 161 15.08 -13.12 1.61
N ASN A 162 13.82 -12.74 1.75
CA ASN A 162 13.37 -11.37 1.63
C ASN A 162 13.56 -10.54 2.91
N HIS A 163 14.11 -11.13 3.97
CA HIS A 163 14.59 -10.40 5.12
C HIS A 163 15.97 -9.81 4.83
N ILE A 164 16.03 -8.48 4.75
CA ILE A 164 17.23 -7.71 4.42
C ILE A 164 17.62 -6.87 5.63
N GLN A 165 18.87 -6.96 6.06
CA GLN A 165 19.47 -6.01 7.01
C GLN A 165 20.18 -4.90 6.23
N PHE A 166 19.95 -3.65 6.62
CA PHE A 166 20.59 -2.50 6.00
C PHE A 166 21.94 -2.23 6.65
N GLU A 167 22.93 -2.99 6.21
CA GLU A 167 24.34 -2.78 6.53
C GLU A 167 25.04 -2.22 5.29
N SER A 168 25.89 -1.21 5.45
CA SER A 168 26.64 -0.64 4.33
C SER A 168 27.55 -1.67 3.67
N ALA A 169 28.04 -2.64 4.46
CA ALA A 169 28.85 -3.76 3.98
C ALA A 169 28.06 -4.78 3.15
N ALA A 170 26.73 -4.82 3.26
CA ALA A 170 25.90 -5.81 2.57
C ALA A 170 25.68 -5.52 1.08
N ASN A 171 26.13 -4.36 0.57
CA ASN A 171 25.99 -3.94 -0.84
C ASN A 171 24.57 -4.19 -1.41
N HIS A 172 23.54 -3.91 -0.61
CA HIS A 172 22.17 -4.16 -1.01
C HIS A 172 21.75 -3.20 -2.15
N ARG A 173 20.83 -3.64 -3.00
CA ARG A 173 20.44 -2.92 -4.24
C ARG A 173 19.26 -1.96 -4.05
N TRP A 174 18.88 -1.69 -2.81
CA TRP A 174 17.70 -0.88 -2.52
C TRP A 174 17.95 0.62 -2.68
N GLY A 175 19.20 1.02 -2.94
CA GLY A 175 19.64 2.41 -3.15
C GLY A 175 19.06 3.10 -4.39
N VAL A 176 18.33 2.40 -5.26
CA VAL A 176 17.64 2.99 -6.45
C VAL A 176 16.17 2.61 -6.52
N SER A 177 15.65 2.02 -5.44
CA SER A 177 14.30 1.49 -5.38
C SER A 177 13.28 2.54 -4.93
N ILE A 178 12.00 2.18 -4.99
CA ILE A 178 10.89 3.02 -4.49
C ILE A 178 11.00 3.36 -2.99
N ILE A 179 11.82 2.61 -2.24
CA ILE A 179 12.06 2.75 -0.81
C ILE A 179 13.44 3.34 -0.47
N GLN A 180 14.19 3.86 -1.45
CA GLN A 180 15.58 4.33 -1.29
C GLN A 180 15.79 5.23 -0.06
N TYR A 181 14.81 6.07 0.27
CA TYR A 181 14.91 7.06 1.35
C TYR A 181 14.17 6.66 2.64
N ASP A 182 13.70 5.41 2.71
CA ASP A 182 12.91 4.91 3.84
C ASP A 182 13.74 4.21 4.91
N TYR A 183 14.99 3.86 4.61
CA TYR A 183 15.95 3.24 5.54
C TYR A 183 17.24 4.08 5.71
N ALA A 184 18.07 3.69 6.67
CA ALA A 184 19.43 4.15 6.83
C ALA A 184 20.36 2.96 7.10
N ASP A 185 21.48 2.92 6.39
CA ASP A 185 22.50 1.88 6.56
C ASP A 185 23.19 2.02 7.93
N ASP A 186 23.52 0.88 8.53
CA ASP A 186 24.23 0.77 9.81
C ASP A 186 23.49 1.43 11.01
N GLU A 187 22.17 1.62 10.90
CA GLU A 187 21.30 2.15 11.98
C GLU A 187 20.43 1.04 12.65
N ASN A 188 20.88 -0.22 12.64
CA ASN A 188 20.11 -1.39 13.09
C ASN A 188 18.72 -1.48 12.41
N GLU A 189 18.68 -1.18 11.12
CA GLU A 189 17.46 -1.22 10.35
C GLU A 189 17.40 -2.46 9.48
N ALA A 190 16.20 -3.01 9.37
CA ALA A 190 15.93 -4.15 8.55
C ALA A 190 14.62 -3.98 7.80
N MET A 191 14.42 -4.81 6.81
CA MET A 191 13.21 -4.86 6.02
C MET A 191 12.84 -6.30 5.70
N ILE A 192 11.55 -6.58 5.73
CA ILE A 192 10.98 -7.76 5.10
C ILE A 192 10.09 -7.28 3.95
N TRP A 193 10.21 -7.88 2.77
CA TRP A 193 9.33 -7.56 1.65
C TRP A 193 8.62 -8.80 1.12
N VAL A 194 7.38 -8.62 0.68
CA VAL A 194 6.56 -9.70 0.12
C VAL A 194 5.83 -9.22 -1.12
N ASN A 195 5.75 -10.09 -2.12
CA ASN A 195 4.82 -9.93 -3.24
C ASN A 195 3.50 -10.57 -2.80
N GLU A 196 2.55 -9.77 -2.31
CA GLU A 196 1.23 -10.29 -1.92
C GLU A 196 0.50 -10.88 -3.13
N ASN A 197 0.60 -10.19 -4.27
CA ASN A 197 0.10 -10.64 -5.55
C ASN A 197 0.80 -9.86 -6.67
N ALA A 198 0.43 -10.13 -7.93
CA ALA A 198 1.02 -9.48 -9.10
C ALA A 198 0.93 -7.93 -9.08
N THR A 199 0.02 -7.35 -8.30
CA THR A 199 -0.25 -5.91 -8.29
C THR A 199 0.10 -5.21 -6.98
N LEU A 200 0.52 -5.95 -5.94
CA LEU A 200 0.80 -5.39 -4.63
C LEU A 200 2.07 -5.98 -4.02
N LYS A 201 3.02 -5.09 -3.71
CA LYS A 201 4.20 -5.39 -2.90
C LYS A 201 4.06 -4.73 -1.53
N LYS A 202 4.38 -5.46 -0.47
CA LYS A 202 4.41 -4.92 0.90
C LYS A 202 5.84 -4.93 1.42
N PHE A 203 6.23 -3.85 2.10
CA PHE A 203 7.53 -3.71 2.74
C PHE A 203 7.30 -3.40 4.22
N TYR A 204 7.84 -4.21 5.11
CA TYR A 204 7.80 -4.05 6.56
C TYR A 204 9.17 -3.56 7.00
N PHE A 205 9.23 -2.40 7.66
CA PHE A 205 10.48 -1.77 8.09
C PHE A 205 10.63 -1.86 9.59
N PHE A 206 11.83 -2.24 10.00
CA PHE A 206 12.24 -2.43 11.37
C PHE A 206 13.36 -1.47 11.71
N ARG A 207 13.40 -1.04 12.96
CA ARG A 207 14.55 -0.35 13.54
C ARG A 207 14.71 -0.86 14.96
N ASP A 208 15.94 -1.23 15.32
CA ASP A 208 16.23 -1.88 16.60
C ASP A 208 15.33 -3.12 16.82
N ASP A 209 15.05 -3.85 15.72
CA ASP A 209 14.14 -5.00 15.66
C ASP A 209 12.70 -4.69 16.09
N GLU A 210 12.22 -3.45 15.91
CA GLU A 210 10.82 -3.06 16.14
C GLU A 210 10.15 -2.62 14.84
N LEU A 211 9.02 -3.24 14.47
CA LEU A 211 8.22 -2.83 13.33
C LEU A 211 7.66 -1.41 13.54
N TRP A 212 8.05 -0.48 12.67
CA TRP A 212 7.65 0.93 12.79
C TRP A 212 6.96 1.50 11.55
N LYS A 213 7.11 0.85 10.38
CA LYS A 213 6.56 1.33 9.12
C LYS A 213 6.22 0.19 8.18
N ILE A 214 5.08 0.31 7.49
CA ILE A 214 4.65 -0.62 6.44
C ILE A 214 4.35 0.18 5.18
N VAL A 215 4.94 -0.21 4.05
CA VAL A 215 4.70 0.40 2.74
C VAL A 215 3.97 -0.59 1.85
N TYR A 216 2.82 -0.18 1.32
CA TYR A 216 2.05 -0.88 0.31
C TYR A 216 2.29 -0.19 -1.02
N ALA A 217 2.95 -0.88 -1.94
CA ALA A 217 3.20 -0.41 -3.29
C ALA A 217 2.24 -1.12 -4.25
N TYR A 218 1.19 -0.41 -4.65
CA TYR A 218 0.23 -0.87 -5.65
C TYR A 218 0.73 -0.52 -7.04
N SER A 219 0.85 -1.50 -7.94
CA SER A 219 1.14 -1.24 -9.35
C SER A 219 -0.03 -0.50 -10.01
N GLN A 220 0.21 0.10 -11.18
CA GLN A 220 -0.86 0.69 -11.99
C GLN A 220 -1.96 -0.32 -12.37
N ASP A 221 -1.61 -1.60 -12.47
CA ASP A 221 -2.55 -2.68 -12.80
C ASP A 221 -3.51 -3.01 -11.65
N ALA A 222 -3.18 -2.61 -10.41
CA ALA A 222 -4.13 -2.69 -9.29
C ALA A 222 -5.36 -1.79 -9.54
N PHE A 223 -5.17 -0.69 -10.29
CA PHE A 223 -6.21 0.31 -10.56
C PHE A 223 -6.21 0.73 -12.04
N PRO A 224 -6.56 -0.19 -12.96
CA PRO A 224 -6.38 0.02 -14.38
C PRO A 224 -7.19 1.22 -14.87
N GLY A 225 -6.52 2.14 -15.56
CA GLY A 225 -7.11 3.35 -16.12
C GLY A 225 -7.47 4.45 -15.11
N LYS A 226 -7.10 4.30 -13.84
CA LYS A 226 -7.35 5.30 -12.79
C LYS A 226 -6.10 6.14 -12.52
N THR A 227 -6.32 7.44 -12.33
CA THR A 227 -5.29 8.36 -11.83
C THR A 227 -5.16 8.21 -10.31
N HIS A 228 -4.02 8.63 -9.75
CA HIS A 228 -3.82 8.60 -8.30
C HIS A 228 -4.93 9.35 -7.53
N ALA A 229 -5.36 10.51 -8.04
CA ALA A 229 -6.46 11.27 -7.45
C ALA A 229 -7.79 10.49 -7.41
N GLN A 230 -8.08 9.70 -8.45
CA GLN A 230 -9.26 8.83 -8.47
C GLN A 230 -9.12 7.66 -7.50
N VAL A 231 -7.94 7.05 -7.41
CA VAL A 231 -7.67 5.97 -6.43
C VAL A 231 -7.86 6.49 -5.01
N VAL A 232 -7.33 7.67 -4.70
CA VAL A 232 -7.53 8.31 -3.39
C VAL A 232 -9.02 8.53 -3.11
N GLU A 233 -9.76 9.12 -4.05
CA GLU A 233 -11.17 9.48 -3.84
C GLU A 233 -12.09 8.26 -3.75
N GLU A 234 -11.83 7.21 -4.53
CA GLU A 234 -12.70 6.03 -4.63
C GLU A 234 -12.34 4.93 -3.62
N LYS A 235 -11.06 4.79 -3.26
CA LYS A 235 -10.56 3.71 -2.39
C LYS A 235 -10.07 4.27 -1.06
N PHE A 236 -9.03 5.09 -1.04
CA PHE A 236 -8.40 5.50 0.24
C PHE A 236 -9.32 6.34 1.11
N LYS A 237 -10.19 7.17 0.51
CA LYS A 237 -11.24 7.89 1.22
C LYS A 237 -12.26 6.97 1.88
N LYS A 238 -12.59 5.83 1.25
CA LYS A 238 -13.46 4.84 1.90
C LYS A 238 -12.77 4.20 3.10
N TRP A 239 -11.48 3.94 3.00
CA TRP A 239 -10.71 3.24 4.04
C TRP A 239 -10.39 4.13 5.25
N PHE A 240 -9.99 5.38 5.01
CA PHE A 240 -9.49 6.26 6.08
C PHE A 240 -10.43 7.43 6.39
N GLY A 241 -11.58 7.51 5.72
CA GLY A 241 -12.55 8.58 5.88
C GLY A 241 -12.23 9.84 5.09
N VAL A 242 -12.60 11.01 5.64
CA VAL A 242 -12.53 12.28 4.90
C VAL A 242 -11.12 12.58 4.39
N MET A 243 -11.06 13.00 3.13
CA MET A 243 -9.81 13.34 2.46
C MET A 243 -9.09 14.48 3.21
N PRO A 244 -7.81 14.30 3.56
CA PRO A 244 -7.04 15.29 4.29
C PRO A 244 -6.59 16.40 3.33
N ASP A 245 -6.05 17.48 3.90
CA ASP A 245 -5.42 18.52 3.08
C ASP A 245 -4.10 17.99 2.49
N GLU A 246 -3.83 18.35 1.22
CA GLU A 246 -2.57 18.05 0.55
C GLU A 246 -1.41 18.74 1.28
N LYS A 247 -0.39 17.96 1.62
CA LYS A 247 0.87 18.43 2.16
C LYS A 247 1.92 18.44 1.07
N GLU A 248 2.82 19.40 1.18
CA GLU A 248 3.92 19.58 0.24
C GLU A 248 5.22 19.64 1.04
N ARG A 249 6.18 18.77 0.74
CA ARG A 249 7.56 18.89 1.21
C ARG A 249 8.40 19.42 0.07
N LYS A 250 8.93 20.63 0.26
CA LYS A 250 9.90 21.23 -0.65
C LYS A 250 11.29 20.72 -0.32
N ASP A 251 12.05 20.43 -1.35
CA ASP A 251 13.49 20.22 -1.23
C ASP A 251 14.14 21.51 -0.71
N PRO A 252 14.94 21.47 0.38
CA PRO A 252 15.61 22.66 0.90
C PRO A 252 16.49 23.37 -0.14
N GLU A 253 17.06 22.59 -1.06
CA GLU A 253 17.91 23.10 -2.14
C GLU A 253 17.12 23.49 -3.41
N GLY A 254 15.82 23.18 -3.48
CA GLY A 254 14.96 23.48 -4.62
C GLY A 254 15.33 22.76 -5.92
N LYS A 255 16.15 21.70 -5.86
CA LYS A 255 16.62 20.96 -7.04
C LYS A 255 15.64 19.89 -7.49
N LEU A 256 14.83 19.35 -6.56
CA LEU A 256 13.79 18.37 -6.86
C LEU A 256 12.39 19.01 -6.86
N PRO A 257 11.46 18.50 -7.70
CA PRO A 257 10.07 18.91 -7.62
C PRO A 257 9.52 18.60 -6.22
N PRO A 258 8.62 19.44 -5.69
CA PRO A 258 8.09 19.24 -4.35
C PRO A 258 7.31 17.93 -4.24
N LEU A 259 7.57 17.18 -3.18
CA LEU A 259 6.84 15.96 -2.89
C LEU A 259 5.47 16.33 -2.33
N LYS A 260 4.42 15.97 -3.06
CA LYS A 260 3.03 16.11 -2.63
C LYS A 260 2.52 14.81 -2.07
N TYR A 261 1.83 14.88 -0.94
CA TYR A 261 1.24 13.72 -0.29
C TYR A 261 0.03 14.09 0.53
N LEU A 262 -0.84 13.11 0.75
CA LEU A 262 -1.98 13.22 1.66
C LEU A 262 -1.62 12.49 2.95
N GLU A 263 -1.98 13.05 4.11
CA GLU A 263 -1.71 12.44 5.41
C GLU A 263 -2.97 12.38 6.26
N TRP A 264 -3.39 11.18 6.64
CA TRP A 264 -4.36 10.96 7.71
C TRP A 264 -3.62 10.73 9.02
N LYS A 265 -4.15 11.31 10.10
CA LYS A 265 -3.69 11.06 11.47
C LYS A 265 -4.73 10.21 12.16
N ALA A 266 -4.34 9.02 12.58
CA ALA A 266 -5.19 8.09 13.32
C ALA A 266 -5.26 8.46 14.81
N PHE A 267 -6.30 7.96 15.48
CA PHE A 267 -6.56 8.19 16.90
C PHE A 267 -5.36 7.82 17.81
N ASP A 268 -4.68 6.72 17.52
CA ASP A 268 -3.56 6.21 18.34
C ASP A 268 -2.20 6.87 18.01
N GLY A 269 -2.21 7.97 17.26
CA GLY A 269 -1.01 8.70 16.85
C GLY A 269 -0.34 8.13 15.59
N GLU A 270 -0.89 7.06 15.02
CA GLU A 270 -0.44 6.49 13.75
C GLU A 270 -0.68 7.47 12.60
N ARG A 271 0.12 7.33 11.55
CA ARG A 271 0.05 8.19 10.37
C ARG A 271 -0.09 7.33 9.14
N VAL A 272 -1.02 7.72 8.27
CA VAL A 272 -1.19 7.12 6.95
C VAL A 272 -0.82 8.16 5.92
N ARG A 273 0.07 7.82 5.00
CA ARG A 273 0.45 8.69 3.89
C ARG A 273 0.24 8.01 2.56
N THR A 274 -0.07 8.79 1.55
CA THR A 274 -0.10 8.28 0.17
C THR A 274 0.65 9.20 -0.77
N PHE A 275 1.34 8.57 -1.74
CA PHE A 275 2.18 9.25 -2.71
C PHE A 275 1.87 8.76 -4.12
N ASP A 276 1.92 9.68 -5.07
CA ASP A 276 1.87 9.37 -6.49
C ASP A 276 3.30 9.12 -7.01
N MET A 277 3.69 7.85 -7.12
CA MET A 277 4.96 7.44 -7.70
C MET A 277 4.78 6.80 -9.08
N THR A 278 3.64 7.03 -9.73
CA THR A 278 3.30 6.38 -11.01
C THR A 278 4.23 6.77 -12.15
N GLN A 279 4.74 8.01 -12.14
CA GLN A 279 5.63 8.50 -13.19
C GLN A 279 7.04 7.93 -13.11
N VAL A 280 7.52 7.61 -11.90
CA VAL A 280 8.91 7.17 -11.66
C VAL A 280 8.99 5.66 -11.47
N HIS A 281 8.05 5.07 -10.72
CA HIS A 281 8.08 3.66 -10.33
C HIS A 281 6.80 2.90 -10.73
N GLY A 282 5.90 3.50 -11.51
CA GLY A 282 4.68 2.82 -11.97
C GLY A 282 3.76 2.37 -10.83
N SER A 283 3.84 3.03 -9.66
CA SER A 283 3.17 2.55 -8.44
C SER A 283 2.48 3.69 -7.67
N HIS A 284 1.37 3.38 -7.01
CA HIS A 284 0.77 4.19 -5.97
C HIS A 284 1.24 3.69 -4.62
N LEU A 285 1.81 4.58 -3.80
CA LEU A 285 2.26 4.22 -2.46
C LEU A 285 1.21 4.55 -1.42
N LEU A 286 1.00 3.63 -0.49
CA LEU A 286 0.29 3.83 0.75
C LEU A 286 1.20 3.39 1.90
N VAL A 287 1.43 4.27 2.86
CA VAL A 287 2.44 4.10 3.91
C VAL A 287 1.77 4.24 5.27
N LEU A 288 1.86 3.21 6.09
CA LEU A 288 1.43 3.20 7.48
C LEU A 288 2.66 3.38 8.38
N VAL A 289 2.55 4.24 9.39
CA VAL A 289 3.68 4.60 10.26
C VAL A 289 3.22 4.64 11.72
N ASN A 290 3.98 3.99 12.60
CA ASN A 290 3.91 4.21 14.04
C ASN A 290 4.42 5.63 14.34
N GLY A 291 3.51 6.54 14.68
CA GLY A 291 3.87 7.95 14.90
C GLY A 291 4.86 8.16 16.04
N LYS A 292 4.80 7.33 17.10
CA LYS A 292 5.77 7.41 18.21
C LYS A 292 7.16 7.03 17.75
N ALA A 293 7.28 5.94 16.99
CA ALA A 293 8.56 5.51 16.45
C ALA A 293 9.10 6.55 15.46
N GLU A 294 8.27 7.07 14.56
CA GLU A 294 8.69 8.13 13.62
C GLU A 294 9.12 9.42 14.34
N ASP A 295 8.47 9.79 15.45
CA ASP A 295 8.90 10.97 16.21
C ASP A 295 10.29 10.77 16.86
N ARG A 296 10.71 9.51 17.13
CA ARG A 296 12.07 9.15 17.58
C ARG A 296 13.08 9.10 16.42
N ILE A 297 12.68 8.48 15.30
CA ILE A 297 13.54 8.16 14.14
C ILE A 297 13.73 9.38 13.23
N GLY A 298 12.71 10.23 13.16
CA GLY A 298 12.58 11.28 12.16
C GLY A 298 11.73 10.85 10.96
N GLN A 299 11.07 11.84 10.35
CA GLN A 299 10.20 11.60 9.20
C GLN A 299 10.98 11.25 7.93
N ARG A 300 10.74 10.04 7.41
CA ARG A 300 11.27 9.56 6.13
C ARG A 300 10.18 9.50 5.07
N LEU A 301 10.36 10.29 4.02
CA LEU A 301 9.45 10.39 2.89
C LEU A 301 10.20 10.00 1.61
N PRO A 302 9.51 9.42 0.62
CA PRO A 302 10.07 9.18 -0.70
C PRO A 302 10.68 10.46 -1.29
N ASN A 303 11.85 10.36 -1.93
CA ASN A 303 12.57 11.46 -2.60
C ASN A 303 13.04 12.62 -1.71
N ALA A 304 13.04 12.49 -0.39
CA ALA A 304 13.71 13.47 0.46
C ALA A 304 15.21 13.13 0.51
N LYS A 305 16.07 13.88 -0.21
CA LYS A 305 17.52 13.73 -0.05
C LYS A 305 17.92 13.93 1.42
N LYS A 306 18.69 13.00 1.98
CA LYS A 306 19.74 13.35 2.97
C LYS A 306 20.89 13.98 2.18
N ASP A 307 21.54 15.00 2.73
CA ASP A 307 22.74 15.63 2.15
C ASP A 307 23.89 14.62 2.07
N GLU A 308 23.88 13.75 1.05
CA GLU A 308 24.98 12.83 0.78
C GLU A 308 25.35 12.87 -0.72
N SER A 309 26.66 12.90 -0.96
CA SER A 309 27.27 12.93 -2.28
C SER A 309 26.92 11.66 -3.05
N PHE A 310 26.31 11.83 -4.22
CA PHE A 310 25.99 10.74 -5.15
C PHE A 310 27.27 10.00 -5.57
N ASN A 311 27.33 8.68 -5.36
CA ASN A 311 28.20 7.82 -6.14
C ASN A 311 27.49 7.49 -7.46
N THR A 312 28.21 7.70 -8.56
CA THR A 312 27.71 7.71 -9.94
C THR A 312 27.71 6.33 -10.58
N ASP A 313 26.93 5.40 -10.04
CA ASP A 313 26.71 4.10 -10.69
C ASP A 313 25.29 4.03 -11.26
N VAL A 314 25.21 4.27 -12.57
CA VAL A 314 23.99 4.28 -13.37
C VAL A 314 23.78 2.88 -13.98
N GLN A 315 23.40 1.91 -13.16
CA GLN A 315 22.86 0.62 -13.60
C GLN A 315 21.99 0.04 -12.47
N ASP A 316 20.69 0.30 -12.48
CA ASP A 316 19.64 -0.63 -12.01
C ASP A 316 18.31 0.11 -11.98
N VAL A 317 17.62 0.09 -13.12
CA VAL A 317 16.25 0.58 -13.25
C VAL A 317 15.38 -0.66 -13.31
N LEU A 318 14.53 -0.81 -12.29
CA LEU A 318 13.61 -1.93 -12.02
C LEU A 318 14.24 -3.04 -11.16
N GLY A 319 13.99 -2.94 -9.84
CA GLY A 319 14.42 -3.94 -8.88
C GLY A 319 13.82 -5.32 -9.14
N GLY A 320 14.66 -6.34 -8.94
CA GLY A 320 14.22 -7.70 -8.63
C GLY A 320 14.49 -8.78 -9.68
N THR A 321 15.64 -8.79 -10.35
CA THR A 321 16.17 -10.04 -10.92
C THR A 321 17.58 -10.28 -10.42
N ASP A 322 17.78 -11.43 -9.77
CA ASP A 322 19.05 -11.94 -9.27
C ASP A 322 20.15 -11.79 -10.33
N VAL A 323 21.05 -10.84 -10.10
CA VAL A 323 22.30 -10.76 -10.81
C VAL A 323 23.38 -11.02 -9.77
N CYS A 324 24.15 -12.09 -9.96
CA CYS A 324 25.25 -12.43 -9.07
C CYS A 324 26.53 -11.74 -9.55
N TYR A 325 27.44 -11.47 -8.63
CA TYR A 325 28.78 -10.99 -8.96
C TYR A 325 29.81 -12.05 -8.55
N ASP A 326 30.85 -12.22 -9.35
CA ASP A 326 31.99 -13.03 -8.95
C ASP A 326 32.82 -12.35 -7.84
N ALA A 327 33.81 -13.05 -7.30
CA ALA A 327 34.71 -12.52 -6.28
C ALA A 327 35.51 -11.27 -6.72
N ASP A 328 35.54 -11.00 -8.03
CA ASP A 328 36.21 -9.86 -8.65
C ASP A 328 35.23 -8.71 -8.99
N GLY A 329 33.95 -8.86 -8.63
CA GLY A 329 32.91 -7.85 -8.82
C GLY A 329 32.32 -7.77 -10.24
N ASN A 330 32.54 -8.76 -11.09
CA ASN A 330 31.96 -8.80 -12.44
C ASN A 330 30.58 -9.46 -12.42
N MET A 331 29.70 -8.95 -13.28
CA MET A 331 28.34 -9.45 -13.44
C MET A 331 28.33 -10.86 -14.04
N VAL A 332 27.74 -11.83 -13.32
CA VAL A 332 27.59 -13.22 -13.77
C VAL A 332 26.10 -13.52 -13.99
N GLU A 333 25.72 -13.72 -15.24
CA GLU A 333 24.32 -13.99 -15.64
C GLU A 333 23.87 -15.44 -15.37
N ASN A 334 24.75 -16.31 -14.86
CA ASN A 334 24.47 -17.73 -14.69
C ASN A 334 24.14 -18.07 -13.22
N ARG A 335 22.87 -18.37 -12.95
CA ARG A 335 22.33 -18.73 -11.62
C ARG A 335 23.05 -19.91 -10.96
N ALA A 336 23.57 -20.87 -11.74
CA ALA A 336 24.29 -22.03 -11.21
C ALA A 336 25.71 -21.69 -10.70
N ALA A 337 26.25 -20.51 -11.03
CA ALA A 337 27.54 -20.05 -10.55
C ALA A 337 27.43 -19.28 -9.20
N CYS A 338 26.20 -18.99 -8.74
CA CYS A 338 25.97 -18.28 -7.48
C CYS A 338 26.03 -19.19 -6.24
N ASP A 339 26.00 -20.51 -6.43
CA ASP A 339 25.89 -21.50 -5.36
C ASP A 339 27.23 -22.17 -4.96
N ASN A 340 28.39 -21.59 -5.31
CA ASN A 340 29.72 -22.08 -4.91
C ASN A 340 30.56 -21.05 -4.17
#